data_AF-A0AAV6BET0-F1
#
_entry.id   AF-A0AAV6BET0-F1
#
_cell.length_a   1.000
_cell.length_b   1.000
_cell.length_c   1.000
_cell.angle_alpha   90.00
_cell.angle_beta   90.00
_cell.angle_gamma   90.00
#
_symmetry.space_group_name_H-M   'P 1'
#
loop_
_entity.id
_entity.type
_entity.pdbx_description
1 polymer ?
#
loop_
_entity_poly.entity_id
_entity_poly.type
_entity_poly.pdbx_seq_one_letter_code
_entity_poly.pdbx_strand_id
1 'polypeptide(L)'
;LVGAQAKLLRVIEMGELRRVGAAGVRHVDVRVVAASTRDLAGLVRRGLFRDDLYYRLNGIRLEVPPLRDRVEDIELIGRYLLERACAQAGKRVSLTGDAWAQFRSHPWHGNVQELKSTIERAVALAKDGDLVGAELVPFRPARRRARAVSGVEPSRAENRTEREVIVTALRAHRGNQSEAARSLGGMKRTTLLYKMKKLDIRPEEYG
;
A
#
# COMPACT_ATOMS: atom_id res chain seq x y z
N LEU A 1 25.61 -11.52 1.99
CA LEU A 1 24.47 -12.18 1.29
C LEU A 1 24.91 -13.14 0.18
N VAL A 2 25.95 -12.83 -0.62
CA VAL A 2 26.44 -13.70 -1.72
C VAL A 2 26.78 -15.13 -1.25
N GLY A 3 27.42 -15.28 -0.09
CA GLY A 3 27.74 -16.59 0.47
C GLY A 3 26.54 -17.44 0.91
N ALA A 4 25.35 -16.86 1.08
CA ALA A 4 24.15 -17.64 1.39
C ALA A 4 23.53 -18.26 0.13
N GLN A 5 23.57 -17.55 -1.01
CA GLN A 5 23.06 -18.05 -2.29
C GLN A 5 23.86 -19.27 -2.77
N ALA A 6 25.20 -19.22 -2.67
CA ALA A 6 26.05 -20.36 -3.03
C ALA A 6 25.81 -21.59 -2.14
N LYS A 7 25.56 -21.39 -0.83
CA LYS A 7 25.23 -22.48 0.09
C LYS A 7 23.88 -23.12 -0.23
N LEU A 8 22.87 -22.30 -0.55
CA LEU A 8 21.56 -22.81 -0.93
C LEU A 8 21.61 -23.58 -2.26
N LEU A 9 22.35 -23.07 -3.25
CA LEU A 9 22.55 -23.75 -4.52
C LEU A 9 23.17 -25.14 -4.31
N ARG A 10 24.19 -25.27 -3.46
CA ARG A 10 24.81 -26.56 -3.13
C ARG A 10 23.83 -27.57 -2.53
N VAL A 11 22.91 -27.11 -1.68
CA VAL A 11 21.85 -27.98 -1.12
C VAL A 11 20.87 -28.40 -2.21
N ILE A 12 20.47 -27.49 -3.11
CA ILE A 12 19.49 -27.80 -4.16
C ILE A 12 20.09 -28.72 -5.25
N GLU A 13 21.34 -28.49 -5.64
CA GLU A 13 21.96 -29.24 -6.74
C GLU A 13 22.60 -30.55 -6.29
N MET A 14 23.27 -30.55 -5.13
CA MET A 14 24.05 -31.71 -4.67
C MET A 14 23.45 -32.40 -3.45
N GLY A 15 22.39 -31.85 -2.85
CA GLY A 15 21.83 -32.38 -1.60
C GLY A 15 22.79 -32.21 -0.40
N GLU A 16 23.84 -31.40 -0.53
CA GLU A 16 24.91 -31.34 0.46
C GLU A 16 24.74 -30.17 1.43
N LEU A 17 24.72 -30.49 2.72
CA LEU A 17 24.64 -29.52 3.81
C LEU A 17 25.85 -29.63 4.75
N ARG A 18 26.44 -28.48 5.11
CA ARG A 18 27.48 -28.39 6.13
C ARG A 18 27.00 -27.56 7.31
N ARG A 19 27.07 -28.13 8.52
CA ARG A 19 26.78 -27.40 9.75
C ARG A 19 27.88 -26.36 10.02
N VAL A 20 27.52 -25.25 10.63
CA VAL A 20 28.49 -24.22 11.04
C VAL A 20 29.47 -24.86 12.03
N GLY A 21 30.77 -24.70 11.80
CA GLY A 21 31.83 -25.27 12.65
C GLY A 21 32.12 -26.76 12.45
N ALA A 22 31.33 -27.49 11.65
CA ALA A 22 31.59 -28.90 11.36
C ALA A 22 32.40 -29.09 10.08
N ALA A 23 33.34 -30.04 10.08
CA ALA A 23 34.10 -30.42 8.88
C ALA A 23 33.27 -31.29 7.91
N GLY A 24 32.37 -32.12 8.45
CA GLY A 24 31.62 -33.11 7.66
C GLY A 24 30.47 -32.52 6.85
N VAL A 25 30.31 -33.04 5.62
CA VAL A 25 29.14 -32.83 4.76
C VAL A 25 28.07 -33.88 5.09
N ARG A 26 26.80 -33.49 5.01
CA ARG A 26 25.64 -34.39 5.12
C ARG A 26 24.83 -34.32 3.83
N HIS A 27 24.38 -35.46 3.36
CA HIS A 27 23.44 -35.54 2.26
C HIS A 27 22.00 -35.48 2.78
N VAL A 28 21.15 -34.73 2.08
CA VAL A 28 19.73 -34.59 2.37
C VAL A 28 18.93 -34.70 1.07
N ASP A 29 17.77 -35.31 1.17
CA ASP A 29 16.75 -35.29 0.12
C ASP A 29 15.61 -34.37 0.60
N VAL A 30 15.40 -33.26 -0.11
CA VAL A 30 14.48 -32.20 0.31
C VAL A 30 13.69 -31.66 -0.87
N ARG A 31 12.40 -31.42 -0.62
CA ARG A 31 11.57 -30.60 -1.49
C ARG A 31 11.67 -29.13 -1.07
N VAL A 32 12.21 -28.29 -1.95
CA VAL A 32 12.34 -26.85 -1.69
C VAL A 32 11.12 -26.10 -2.19
N VAL A 33 10.50 -25.32 -1.31
CA VAL A 33 9.45 -24.35 -1.65
C VAL A 33 9.93 -22.97 -1.23
N ALA A 34 9.96 -22.02 -2.16
CA ALA A 34 10.42 -20.66 -1.91
C ALA A 34 9.34 -19.64 -2.26
N ALA A 35 9.28 -18.55 -1.50
CA ALA A 35 8.40 -17.42 -1.75
C ALA A 35 9.19 -16.12 -1.65
N SER A 36 8.94 -15.18 -2.56
CA SER A 36 9.59 -13.87 -2.60
C SER A 36 8.58 -12.78 -2.94
N THR A 37 8.67 -11.66 -2.24
CA THR A 37 7.94 -10.42 -2.59
C THR A 37 8.71 -9.54 -3.57
N ARG A 38 9.95 -9.92 -3.91
CA ARG A 38 10.82 -9.20 -4.86
C ARG A 38 10.81 -9.90 -6.21
N ASP A 39 10.89 -9.09 -7.26
CA ASP A 39 11.17 -9.57 -8.62
C ASP A 39 12.60 -10.15 -8.70
N LEU A 40 12.69 -11.49 -8.61
CA LEU A 40 13.95 -12.20 -8.68
C LEU A 40 14.58 -12.08 -10.07
N ALA A 41 13.79 -12.08 -11.15
CA ALA A 41 14.30 -11.93 -12.50
C ALA A 41 14.95 -10.55 -12.69
N GLY A 42 14.32 -9.50 -12.16
CA GLY A 42 14.89 -8.16 -12.11
C GLY A 42 16.14 -8.06 -11.23
N LEU A 43 16.22 -8.83 -10.15
CA LEU A 43 17.44 -8.90 -9.33
C LEU A 43 18.59 -9.61 -10.06
N VAL A 44 18.31 -10.66 -10.84
CA VAL A 44 19.30 -11.31 -11.71
C VAL A 44 19.85 -10.34 -12.74
N ARG A 45 18.97 -9.61 -13.45
CA ARG A 45 19.40 -8.59 -14.44
C ARG A 45 20.29 -7.49 -13.86
N ARG A 46 20.16 -7.19 -12.55
CA ARG A 46 20.98 -6.20 -11.84
C ARG A 46 22.25 -6.80 -11.19
N GLY A 47 22.51 -8.09 -11.36
CA GLY A 47 23.64 -8.78 -10.72
C GLY A 47 23.50 -8.92 -9.19
N LEU A 48 22.29 -8.72 -8.64
CA LEU A 48 22.02 -8.81 -7.20
C LEU A 48 21.55 -10.20 -6.75
N PHE A 49 21.25 -11.07 -7.72
CA PHE A 49 20.84 -12.46 -7.50
C PHE A 49 21.51 -13.34 -8.56
N ARG A 50 22.00 -14.51 -8.17
CA ARG A 50 22.68 -15.41 -9.11
C ARG A 50 21.67 -16.04 -10.07
N ASP A 51 22.05 -16.13 -11.33
CA ASP A 51 21.23 -16.74 -12.37
C ASP A 51 21.03 -18.24 -12.14
N ASP A 52 22.09 -18.96 -11.79
CA ASP A 52 22.07 -20.40 -11.50
C ASP A 52 21.05 -20.78 -10.43
N LEU A 53 21.06 -20.08 -9.29
CA LEU A 53 20.11 -20.28 -8.22
C LEU A 53 18.69 -19.89 -8.63
N TYR A 54 18.53 -18.85 -9.44
CA TYR A 54 17.22 -18.44 -9.93
C TYR A 54 16.59 -19.55 -10.78
N TYR A 55 17.34 -20.13 -11.72
CA TYR A 55 16.83 -21.21 -12.57
C TYR A 55 16.49 -22.47 -11.77
N ARG A 56 17.26 -22.79 -10.71
CA ARG A 56 16.95 -23.92 -9.83
C ARG A 56 15.70 -23.72 -8.96
N LEU A 57 15.46 -22.48 -8.51
CA LEU A 57 14.26 -22.16 -7.74
C LEU A 57 13.01 -21.99 -8.62
N ASN A 58 13.18 -21.49 -9.84
CA ASN A 58 12.10 -21.13 -10.75
C ASN A 58 11.66 -22.30 -11.65
N GLY A 59 11.54 -23.51 -11.09
CA GLY A 59 11.03 -24.69 -11.81
C GLY A 59 9.53 -24.60 -12.07
N ILE A 60 8.73 -24.52 -11.00
CA ILE A 60 7.29 -24.22 -11.07
C ILE A 60 7.04 -22.92 -10.33
N ARG A 61 6.59 -21.88 -11.05
CA ARG A 61 6.23 -20.59 -10.48
C ARG A 61 4.73 -20.51 -10.28
N LEU A 62 4.32 -20.12 -9.07
CA LEU A 62 2.96 -19.70 -8.76
C LEU A 62 2.98 -18.20 -8.46
N GLU A 63 2.31 -17.42 -9.30
CA GLU A 63 2.12 -15.99 -9.05
C GLU A 63 0.87 -15.81 -8.21
N VAL A 64 1.05 -15.29 -7.00
CA VAL A 64 -0.05 -14.99 -6.09
C VAL A 64 -0.53 -13.57 -6.39
N PRO A 65 -1.72 -13.38 -6.96
CA PRO A 65 -2.23 -12.04 -7.26
C PRO A 65 -2.49 -11.28 -5.96
N PRO A 66 -2.37 -9.94 -5.97
CA PRO A 66 -2.74 -9.12 -4.85
C PRO A 66 -4.26 -9.19 -4.59
N LEU A 67 -4.67 -8.93 -3.35
CA LEU A 67 -6.07 -9.04 -2.93
C LEU A 67 -7.02 -8.13 -3.73
N ARG A 68 -6.54 -6.98 -4.19
CA ARG A 68 -7.30 -6.04 -5.04
C ARG A 68 -7.69 -6.60 -6.41
N ASP A 69 -7.00 -7.63 -6.89
CA ASP A 69 -7.33 -8.32 -8.15
C ASP A 69 -8.28 -9.51 -7.90
N ARG A 70 -8.72 -9.71 -6.64
CA ARG A 70 -9.62 -10.78 -6.18
C ARG A 70 -10.66 -10.23 -5.19
N VAL A 71 -11.42 -9.24 -5.65
CA VAL A 71 -12.38 -8.51 -4.81
C VAL A 71 -13.50 -9.44 -4.32
N GLU A 72 -13.89 -10.42 -5.12
CA GLU A 72 -14.87 -11.46 -4.83
C GLU A 72 -14.49 -12.32 -3.62
N ASP A 73 -13.19 -12.53 -3.39
CA ASP A 73 -12.68 -13.35 -2.29
C ASP A 73 -12.65 -12.58 -0.95
N ILE A 74 -12.75 -11.25 -0.97
CA ILE A 74 -12.56 -10.39 0.22
C ILE A 74 -13.57 -10.74 1.31
N GLU A 75 -14.84 -10.93 0.96
CA GLU A 75 -15.88 -11.18 1.96
C GLU A 75 -15.76 -12.58 2.56
N LEU A 76 -15.48 -13.60 1.73
CA LEU A 76 -15.25 -14.97 2.20
C LEU A 76 -14.05 -15.02 3.17
N ILE A 77 -12.91 -14.49 2.74
CA ILE A 77 -11.68 -14.43 3.55
C ILE A 77 -11.92 -13.58 4.80
N GLY A 78 -12.61 -12.45 4.64
CA GLY A 78 -12.90 -11.52 5.72
C GLY A 78 -13.77 -12.15 6.81
N ARG A 79 -14.82 -12.90 6.44
CA ARG A 79 -15.69 -13.60 7.40
C ARG A 79 -14.91 -14.62 8.22
N TYR A 80 -14.08 -15.43 7.55
CA TYR A 80 -13.18 -16.37 8.23
C TYR A 80 -12.22 -15.66 9.22
N LEU A 81 -11.64 -14.53 8.80
CA LEU A 81 -10.74 -13.74 9.66
C LEU A 81 -11.49 -13.09 10.84
N LEU A 82 -12.73 -12.64 10.64
CA LEU A 82 -13.59 -12.07 11.67
C LEU A 82 -13.93 -13.11 12.74
N GLU A 83 -14.32 -14.32 12.34
CA GLU A 83 -14.59 -15.42 13.25
C GLU A 83 -13.36 -15.76 14.11
N ARG A 84 -12.17 -15.85 13.49
CA ARG A 84 -10.93 -16.08 14.23
C ARG A 84 -10.60 -14.95 15.19
N ALA A 85 -10.74 -13.70 14.76
CA ALA A 85 -10.46 -12.54 15.61
C ALA A 85 -11.43 -12.48 16.81
N CYS A 86 -12.71 -12.75 16.57
CA CYS A 86 -13.74 -12.86 17.61
C CYS A 86 -13.41 -13.95 18.63
N ALA A 87 -13.06 -15.16 18.17
CA ALA A 87 -12.68 -16.27 19.02
C ALA A 87 -11.45 -15.96 19.89
N GLN A 88 -10.44 -15.28 19.31
CA GLN A 88 -9.25 -14.86 20.05
C GLN A 88 -9.53 -13.76 21.09
N ALA A 89 -10.45 -12.84 20.78
CA ALA A 89 -10.84 -11.75 21.68
C ALA A 89 -11.89 -12.16 22.73
N GLY A 90 -12.50 -13.34 22.60
CA GLY A 90 -13.64 -13.76 23.43
C GLY A 90 -14.87 -12.87 23.23
N LYS A 91 -15.08 -12.34 22.02
CA LYS A 91 -16.20 -11.46 21.66
C LYS A 91 -16.98 -12.04 20.49
N ARG A 92 -18.23 -11.62 20.34
CA ARG A 92 -19.06 -11.80 19.15
C ARG A 92 -19.26 -10.45 18.50
N VAL A 93 -18.71 -10.27 17.30
CA VAL A 93 -18.80 -9.02 16.55
C VAL A 93 -19.27 -9.34 15.15
N SER A 94 -20.22 -8.55 14.64
CA SER A 94 -20.69 -8.61 13.25
C SER A 94 -20.33 -7.33 12.53
N LEU A 95 -20.18 -7.40 11.19
CA LEU A 95 -20.01 -6.23 10.34
C LEU A 95 -21.30 -5.99 9.54
N THR A 96 -21.70 -4.72 9.42
CA THR A 96 -22.82 -4.30 8.57
C THR A 96 -22.55 -4.56 7.08
N GLY A 97 -23.61 -4.58 6.26
CA GLY A 97 -23.47 -4.66 4.80
C GLY A 97 -22.63 -3.53 4.21
N ASP A 98 -22.76 -2.33 4.78
CA ASP A 98 -22.04 -1.13 4.38
C ASP A 98 -20.55 -1.21 4.75
N ALA A 99 -20.23 -1.77 5.92
CA ALA A 99 -18.85 -2.10 6.28
C ALA A 99 -18.25 -3.05 5.25
N TRP A 100 -18.94 -4.15 4.91
CA TRP A 100 -18.49 -5.08 3.86
C TRP A 100 -18.33 -4.42 2.49
N ALA A 101 -19.20 -3.48 2.13
CA ALA A 101 -19.07 -2.70 0.90
C ALA A 101 -17.78 -1.86 0.91
N GLN A 102 -17.43 -1.24 2.04
CA GLN A 102 -16.15 -0.55 2.19
C GLN A 102 -14.96 -1.50 2.06
N PHE A 103 -15.01 -2.69 2.70
CA PHE A 103 -13.97 -3.70 2.54
C PHE A 103 -13.78 -4.10 1.06
N ARG A 104 -14.85 -4.24 0.27
CA ARG A 104 -14.77 -4.55 -1.17
C ARG A 104 -14.17 -3.41 -1.99
N SER A 105 -14.53 -2.16 -1.67
CA SER A 105 -14.04 -0.98 -2.39
C SER A 105 -12.62 -0.54 -2.00
N HIS A 106 -12.09 -1.05 -0.89
CA HIS A 106 -10.78 -0.63 -0.39
C HIS A 106 -9.66 -1.12 -1.33
N PRO A 107 -8.65 -0.30 -1.69
CA PRO A 107 -7.65 -0.67 -2.70
C PRO A 107 -6.68 -1.80 -2.34
N TRP A 108 -6.69 -2.28 -1.09
CA TRP A 108 -5.80 -3.33 -0.53
C TRP A 108 -4.38 -3.30 -1.12
N HIS A 109 -3.60 -2.31 -0.69
CA HIS A 109 -2.21 -2.16 -1.11
C HIS A 109 -1.32 -3.22 -0.45
N GLY A 110 -1.69 -3.67 0.75
CA GLY A 110 -1.17 -4.88 1.37
C GLY A 110 -1.94 -6.12 0.90
N ASN A 111 -1.30 -7.28 1.03
CA ASN A 111 -1.96 -8.57 0.83
C ASN A 111 -3.05 -8.78 1.91
N VAL A 112 -3.59 -10.00 2.02
CA VAL A 112 -4.54 -10.44 3.06
C VAL A 112 -4.16 -10.02 4.49
N GLN A 113 -2.89 -9.76 4.77
CA GLN A 113 -2.44 -9.23 6.05
C GLN A 113 -3.06 -7.87 6.41
N GLU A 114 -3.24 -6.96 5.44
CA GLU A 114 -3.89 -5.66 5.68
C GLU A 114 -5.37 -5.84 6.04
N LEU A 115 -6.06 -6.74 5.32
CA LEU A 115 -7.45 -7.14 5.62
C LEU A 115 -7.55 -7.69 7.04
N LYS A 116 -6.71 -8.69 7.36
CA LYS A 116 -6.62 -9.29 8.70
C LYS A 116 -6.44 -8.25 9.79
N SER A 117 -5.41 -7.40 9.68
CA SER A 117 -5.14 -6.40 10.71
C SER A 117 -6.27 -5.38 10.84
N THR A 118 -7.00 -5.08 9.76
CA THR A 118 -8.14 -4.16 9.81
C THR A 118 -9.33 -4.77 10.54
N ILE A 119 -9.61 -6.05 10.29
CA ILE A 119 -10.62 -6.82 11.03
C ILE A 119 -10.24 -6.95 12.51
N GLU A 120 -8.99 -7.33 12.82
CA GLU A 120 -8.51 -7.46 14.20
C GLU A 120 -8.67 -6.15 14.98
N ARG A 121 -8.37 -5.00 14.34
CA ARG A 121 -8.59 -3.69 14.97
C ARG A 121 -10.08 -3.39 15.17
N ALA A 122 -10.94 -3.72 14.22
CA ALA A 122 -12.38 -3.53 14.37
C ALA A 122 -12.93 -4.32 15.56
N VAL A 123 -12.53 -5.60 15.72
CA VAL A 123 -12.91 -6.45 16.85
C VAL A 123 -12.32 -5.96 18.18
N ALA A 124 -11.08 -5.45 18.16
CA ALA A 124 -10.46 -4.89 19.35
C ALA A 124 -11.23 -3.67 19.90
N LEU A 125 -11.72 -2.81 19.01
CA LEU A 125 -12.47 -1.59 19.35
C LEU A 125 -13.95 -1.85 19.67
N ALA A 126 -14.54 -2.91 19.11
CA ALA A 126 -15.92 -3.30 19.36
C ALA A 126 -16.12 -3.92 20.76
N LYS A 127 -17.34 -3.82 21.29
CA LYS A 127 -17.80 -4.55 22.48
C LYS A 127 -18.39 -5.90 22.08
N ASP A 128 -18.59 -6.79 23.05
CA ASP A 128 -19.27 -8.07 22.80
C ASP A 128 -20.73 -7.82 22.37
N GLY A 129 -21.15 -8.45 21.28
CA GLY A 129 -22.47 -8.30 20.68
C GLY A 129 -22.60 -7.16 19.66
N ASP A 130 -21.55 -6.38 19.42
CA ASP A 130 -21.63 -5.21 18.54
C ASP A 130 -21.85 -5.57 17.06
N LEU A 131 -22.63 -4.73 16.39
CA LEU A 131 -22.74 -4.65 14.94
C LEU A 131 -21.95 -3.42 14.45
N VAL A 132 -20.76 -3.64 13.91
CA VAL A 132 -19.82 -2.60 13.51
C VAL A 132 -20.22 -2.02 12.15
N GLY A 133 -20.54 -0.73 12.15
CA GLY A 133 -20.78 0.10 10.99
C GLY A 133 -19.50 0.45 10.23
N ALA A 134 -19.67 0.95 9.00
CA ALA A 134 -18.60 1.39 8.13
C ALA A 134 -17.69 2.47 8.76
N GLU A 135 -18.28 3.38 9.52
CA GLU A 135 -17.64 4.49 10.22
C GLU A 135 -16.69 4.06 11.34
N LEU A 136 -16.86 2.84 11.86
CA LEU A 136 -16.05 2.28 12.94
C LEU A 136 -14.97 1.33 12.42
N VAL A 137 -14.91 1.06 11.11
CA VAL A 137 -13.84 0.24 10.54
C VAL A 137 -12.57 1.08 10.41
N PRO A 138 -11.49 0.73 11.12
CA PRO A 138 -10.28 1.55 11.17
C PRO A 138 -9.40 1.26 9.94
N PHE A 139 -9.86 1.62 8.75
CA PHE A 139 -9.04 1.59 7.55
C PHE A 139 -7.85 2.52 7.72
N ARG A 140 -6.65 2.04 7.41
CA ARG A 140 -5.51 2.94 7.36
C ARG A 140 -5.73 3.87 6.16
N PRO A 141 -5.52 5.19 6.31
CA PRO A 141 -5.49 6.05 5.14
C PRO A 141 -4.47 5.45 4.18
N ALA A 142 -4.86 5.30 2.90
CA ALA A 142 -4.01 4.72 1.88
C ALA A 142 -2.63 5.35 2.00
N ARG A 143 -1.64 4.57 2.46
CA ARG A 143 -0.25 5.02 2.44
C ARG A 143 0.06 5.16 0.96
N ARG A 144 -0.13 6.37 0.43
CA ARG A 144 0.48 6.82 -0.81
C ARG A 144 1.94 6.43 -0.63
N ARG A 145 2.39 5.39 -1.33
CA ARG A 145 3.78 4.95 -1.26
C ARG A 145 4.57 6.23 -1.38
N ALA A 146 5.33 6.56 -0.33
CA ALA A 146 6.42 7.48 -0.44
C ALA A 146 7.38 6.79 -1.42
N ARG A 147 7.10 6.96 -2.72
CA ARG A 147 8.10 6.91 -3.75
C ARG A 147 9.10 7.94 -3.27
N ALA A 148 10.22 7.45 -2.74
CA ALA A 148 11.47 8.17 -2.80
C ALA A 148 11.77 8.36 -4.29
N VAL A 149 11.11 9.35 -4.87
CA VAL A 149 11.36 9.93 -6.18
C VAL A 149 11.11 11.41 -5.94
N SER A 150 12.21 12.14 -5.93
CA SER A 150 12.32 13.58 -6.16
C SER A 150 11.06 14.25 -6.73
N GLY A 151 10.61 15.32 -6.08
CA GLY A 151 9.61 16.26 -6.60
C GLY A 151 8.19 16.01 -6.10
N VAL A 152 7.77 16.78 -5.09
CA VAL A 152 6.37 16.89 -4.69
C VAL A 152 5.63 17.68 -5.76
N GLU A 153 4.99 17.00 -6.70
CA GLU A 153 3.86 17.58 -7.42
C GLU A 153 2.56 17.16 -6.71
N PRO A 154 1.73 18.11 -6.24
CA PRO A 154 0.38 17.81 -5.78
C PRO A 154 -0.44 17.23 -6.93
N SER A 155 -1.48 16.45 -6.60
CA SER A 155 -2.29 15.77 -7.60
C SER A 155 -2.85 16.77 -8.62
N ARG A 156 -2.76 16.44 -9.92
CA ARG A 156 -3.27 17.29 -11.01
C ARG A 156 -4.77 17.62 -10.87
N ALA A 157 -5.53 16.80 -10.15
CA ALA A 157 -6.94 17.03 -9.87
C ALA A 157 -7.16 18.13 -8.80
N GLU A 158 -6.44 18.08 -7.68
CA GLU A 158 -6.53 19.12 -6.63
C GLU A 158 -6.03 20.48 -7.14
N ASN A 159 -4.94 20.49 -7.91
CA ASN A 159 -4.39 21.71 -8.50
C ASN A 159 -5.36 22.33 -9.53
N ARG A 160 -6.16 21.54 -10.24
CA ARG A 160 -7.11 22.04 -11.24
C ARG A 160 -8.29 22.75 -10.59
N THR A 161 -8.91 22.12 -9.59
CA THR A 161 -10.01 22.73 -8.83
C THR A 161 -9.54 23.98 -8.08
N GLU A 162 -8.36 23.93 -7.45
CA GLU A 162 -7.80 25.09 -6.74
C GLU A 162 -7.45 26.24 -7.69
N ARG A 163 -6.90 25.94 -8.87
CA ARG A 163 -6.60 26.93 -9.91
C ARG A 163 -7.86 27.61 -10.43
N GLU A 164 -8.91 26.85 -10.71
CA GLU A 164 -10.19 27.38 -11.21
C GLU A 164 -10.83 28.35 -10.19
N VAL A 165 -10.79 28.01 -8.90
CA VAL A 165 -11.30 28.87 -7.82
C VAL A 165 -10.50 30.18 -7.72
N ILE A 166 -9.17 30.11 -7.77
CA ILE A 166 -8.30 31.30 -7.69
C ILE A 166 -8.47 32.19 -8.92
N VAL A 167 -8.52 31.62 -10.12
CA VAL A 167 -8.73 32.38 -11.37
C VAL A 167 -10.09 33.07 -11.37
N THR A 168 -11.14 32.40 -10.88
CA THR A 168 -12.48 32.99 -10.78
C THR A 168 -12.50 34.21 -9.86
N ALA A 169 -11.84 34.11 -8.69
CA ALA A 169 -11.71 35.24 -7.77
C ALA A 169 -10.87 36.38 -8.37
N LEU A 170 -9.78 36.09 -9.07
CA LEU A 170 -8.96 37.12 -9.72
C LEU A 170 -9.74 37.86 -10.82
N ARG A 171 -10.53 37.16 -11.63
CA ARG A 171 -11.39 37.77 -12.66
C ARG A 171 -12.47 38.67 -12.05
N ALA A 172 -13.13 38.20 -10.98
CA ALA A 172 -14.17 38.96 -10.30
C ALA A 172 -13.63 40.29 -9.70
N HIS A 173 -12.34 40.33 -9.36
CA HIS A 173 -11.70 41.49 -8.74
C HIS A 173 -10.64 42.16 -9.63
N ARG A 174 -10.70 41.96 -10.96
CA ARG A 174 -9.81 42.59 -11.96
C ARG A 174 -8.32 42.50 -11.59
N GLY A 175 -7.86 41.31 -11.23
CA GLY A 175 -6.46 41.06 -10.87
C GLY A 175 -6.05 41.60 -9.48
N ASN A 176 -6.97 42.21 -8.71
CA ASN A 176 -6.67 42.69 -7.37
C ASN A 176 -6.54 41.52 -6.38
N GLN A 177 -5.29 41.14 -6.13
CA GLN A 177 -4.89 40.02 -5.27
C GLN A 177 -5.38 40.15 -3.82
N SER A 178 -5.51 41.38 -3.29
CA SER A 178 -5.94 41.60 -1.91
C SER A 178 -7.44 41.34 -1.74
N GLU A 179 -8.24 41.76 -2.71
CA GLU A 179 -9.68 41.54 -2.73
C GLU A 179 -10.00 40.07 -3.06
N ALA A 180 -9.29 39.48 -4.03
CA ALA A 180 -9.43 38.05 -4.35
C ALA A 180 -9.08 37.14 -3.17
N ALA A 181 -8.06 37.49 -2.37
CA ALA A 181 -7.74 36.74 -1.16
C ALA A 181 -8.84 36.84 -0.09
N ARG A 182 -9.47 38.02 0.04
CA ARG A 182 -10.59 38.23 0.97
C ARG A 182 -11.83 37.45 0.55
N SER A 183 -12.15 37.40 -0.73
CA SER A 183 -13.34 36.69 -1.24
C SER A 183 -13.21 35.16 -1.15
N LEU A 184 -11.99 34.63 -1.18
CA LEU A 184 -11.67 33.21 -0.99
C LEU A 184 -11.59 32.78 0.49
N GLY A 185 -12.56 33.21 1.31
CA GLY A 185 -12.66 32.81 2.73
C GLY A 185 -11.74 33.60 3.67
N GLY A 186 -11.41 34.85 3.34
CA GLY A 186 -10.63 35.71 4.23
C GLY A 186 -9.14 35.36 4.37
N MET A 187 -8.58 34.65 3.39
CA MET A 187 -7.17 34.25 3.43
C MET A 187 -6.23 35.46 3.29
N LYS A 188 -5.03 35.38 3.90
CA LYS A 188 -4.02 36.43 3.79
C LYS A 188 -3.48 36.51 2.36
N ARG A 189 -3.22 37.74 1.85
CA ARG A 189 -2.64 37.99 0.52
C ARG A 189 -1.36 37.18 0.26
N THR A 190 -0.49 37.02 1.27
CA THR A 190 0.76 36.26 1.17
C THR A 190 0.52 34.78 0.88
N THR A 191 -0.54 34.20 1.44
CA THR A 191 -0.94 32.81 1.18
C THR A 191 -1.49 32.65 -0.24
N LEU A 192 -2.21 33.64 -0.76
CA LEU A 192 -2.70 33.62 -2.14
C LEU A 192 -1.55 33.70 -3.14
N LEU A 193 -0.57 34.59 -2.92
CA LEU A 193 0.62 34.73 -3.75
C LEU A 193 1.44 33.42 -3.84
N TYR A 194 1.58 32.71 -2.72
CA TYR A 194 2.25 31.41 -2.70
C TYR A 194 1.50 30.38 -3.56
N LYS A 195 0.17 30.31 -3.47
CA LYS A 195 -0.66 29.41 -4.28
C LYS A 195 -0.61 29.76 -5.77
N MET A 196 -0.65 31.05 -6.11
CA MET A 196 -0.53 31.53 -7.49
C MET A 196 0.82 31.14 -8.12
N LYS A 197 1.92 31.32 -7.37
CA LYS A 197 3.26 30.91 -7.83
C LYS A 197 3.37 29.39 -8.04
N LYS A 198 2.72 28.61 -7.19
CA LYS A 198 2.70 27.14 -7.26
C LYS A 198 1.85 26.62 -8.43
N LEU A 199 0.80 27.35 -8.81
CA LEU A 199 -0.16 26.99 -9.87
C LEU A 199 0.08 27.73 -11.20
N ASP A 200 1.19 28.47 -11.30
CA ASP A 200 1.58 29.33 -12.43
C ASP A 200 0.44 30.25 -12.91
N ILE A 201 -0.16 31.00 -11.97
CA ILE A 201 -1.24 31.95 -12.23
C ILE A 201 -0.67 33.37 -12.21
N ARG A 202 -0.77 34.09 -13.32
CA ARG A 202 -0.34 35.49 -13.43
C ARG A 202 -1.55 36.42 -13.22
N PRO A 203 -1.53 37.30 -12.21
CA PRO A 203 -2.66 38.17 -11.89
C PRO A 203 -2.92 39.23 -12.98
N GLU A 204 -1.89 39.61 -13.72
CA GLU A 204 -1.92 40.58 -14.82
C GLU A 204 -2.79 40.12 -16.00
N GLU A 205 -3.04 38.82 -16.13
CA GLU A 205 -3.89 38.25 -17.20
C GLU A 205 -5.39 38.40 -16.92
N TYR A 206 -5.77 38.89 -15.73
CA TYR A 206 -7.15 38.90 -15.25
C TYR A 206 -7.62 40.28 -14.76
N GLY A 207 -6.92 41.36 -15.15
CA GLY A 207 -7.19 42.74 -14.76
C GLY A 207 -6.97 43.73 -15.88
#